data_AF-A0A167V2U4-F1
#
_entry.id   AF-A0A167V2U4-F1
#
_cell.length_a   1.000
_cell.length_b   1.000
_cell.length_c   1.000
_cell.angle_alpha   90.00
_cell.angle_beta   90.00
_cell.angle_gamma   90.00
#
_symmetry.space_group_name_H-M   'P 1'
#
loop_
_entity.id
_entity.type
_entity.pdbx_description
1 polymer ?
#
loop_
_entity_poly.entity_id
_entity_poly.type
_entity_poly.pdbx_seq_one_letter_code
_entity_poly.pdbx_strand_id
1 'polypeptide(L)'
;MIDLKKEDVEVLDFILEKISHENTYLSCDDLSKFGNGNLSEFSELEFERMMFILNEFKVCNCIFNKDANSIYANSKTSYFIKEGGFKKLYDESVIEKQHSKVIRAKELNDAKLSKWQVKYFWYIFVFGLLGGIYSTVEIIKSLTTSENVKEKQVTKEEMELELSKLRTLILNQKKDNSLIPANSQKGK
;
A
#
# COMPACT_ATOMS: atom_id res chain seq x y z
N MET A 1 26.90 -17.04 -7.40
CA MET A 1 26.89 -16.02 -6.32
C MET A 1 27.55 -16.69 -5.13
N ILE A 2 28.81 -16.33 -4.86
CA ILE A 2 29.53 -16.83 -3.68
C ILE A 2 28.83 -16.28 -2.43
N ASP A 3 28.43 -17.15 -1.52
CA ASP A 3 27.91 -16.73 -0.21
C ASP A 3 29.11 -16.51 0.72
N LEU A 4 29.49 -15.24 0.90
CA LEU A 4 30.53 -14.84 1.84
C LEU A 4 30.06 -15.10 3.26
N LYS A 5 30.83 -15.87 4.03
CA LYS A 5 30.60 -16.02 5.46
C LYS A 5 31.35 -14.94 6.23
N LYS A 6 30.92 -14.68 7.46
CA LYS A 6 31.57 -13.66 8.29
C LYS A 6 33.02 -14.02 8.60
N GLU A 7 33.29 -15.30 8.81
CA GLU A 7 34.63 -15.81 9.11
C GLU A 7 35.57 -15.65 7.91
N ASP A 8 35.05 -15.76 6.69
CA ASP A 8 35.82 -15.58 5.46
C ASP A 8 36.28 -14.13 5.28
N VAL A 9 35.42 -13.17 5.64
CA VAL A 9 35.67 -11.74 5.48
C VAL A 9 36.93 -11.30 6.21
N GLU A 10 37.12 -11.75 7.45
CA GLU A 10 38.28 -11.40 8.27
C GLU A 10 39.58 -11.93 7.66
N VAL A 11 39.55 -13.15 7.13
CA VAL A 11 40.70 -13.78 6.45
C VAL A 11 41.01 -13.06 5.14
N LEU A 12 39.99 -12.75 4.34
CA LEU A 12 40.13 -12.10 3.04
C LEU A 12 40.71 -10.69 3.17
N ASP A 13 40.19 -9.89 4.11
CA ASP A 13 40.72 -8.54 4.35
C ASP A 13 42.16 -8.60 4.87
N PHE A 14 42.48 -9.56 5.74
CA PHE A 14 43.86 -9.78 6.18
C PHE A 14 44.82 -10.12 5.03
N ILE A 15 44.41 -11.03 4.13
CA ILE A 15 45.20 -11.39 2.94
C ILE A 15 45.48 -10.13 2.11
N LEU A 16 44.46 -9.31 1.87
CA LEU A 16 44.59 -8.08 1.07
C LEU A 16 45.51 -7.05 1.75
N GLU A 17 45.40 -6.87 3.06
CA GLU A 17 46.30 -5.99 3.82
C GLU A 17 47.75 -6.47 3.72
N LYS A 18 47.99 -7.76 3.94
CA LYS A 18 49.32 -8.39 3.85
C LYS A 18 49.98 -8.13 2.49
N ILE A 19 49.32 -8.48 1.39
CA ILE A 19 49.88 -8.31 0.04
C ILE A 19 50.02 -6.83 -0.34
N SER A 20 49.18 -5.93 0.19
CA SER A 20 49.27 -4.49 -0.10
C SER A 20 50.41 -3.79 0.63
N HIS A 21 50.81 -4.29 1.82
CA HIS A 21 51.85 -3.67 2.63
C HIS A 21 53.26 -4.19 2.30
N GLU A 22 53.38 -5.49 2.05
CA GLU A 22 54.69 -6.13 1.91
C GLU A 22 55.19 -6.12 0.45
N ASN A 23 54.33 -5.76 -0.51
CA ASN A 23 54.64 -5.78 -1.96
C ASN A 23 55.21 -7.15 -2.41
N THR A 24 54.83 -8.20 -1.69
CA THR A 24 55.23 -9.59 -1.83
C THR A 24 54.04 -10.45 -2.25
N TYR A 25 54.32 -11.71 -2.54
CA TYR A 25 53.31 -12.72 -2.73
C TYR A 25 52.96 -13.38 -1.40
N LEU A 26 51.73 -13.86 -1.28
CA LEU A 26 51.26 -14.59 -0.12
C LEU A 26 50.94 -16.03 -0.53
N SER A 27 51.42 -16.99 0.26
CA SER A 27 51.20 -18.42 0.11
C SER A 27 50.39 -18.99 1.28
N CYS A 28 49.99 -20.27 1.20
CA CYS A 28 49.26 -20.94 2.28
C CYS A 28 50.05 -20.93 3.60
N ASP A 29 51.38 -21.10 3.53
CA ASP A 29 52.27 -21.12 4.69
C ASP A 29 52.27 -19.79 5.46
N ASP A 30 52.07 -18.67 4.77
CA ASP A 30 52.03 -17.34 5.38
C ASP A 30 50.76 -17.13 6.22
N LEU A 31 49.67 -17.85 5.90
CA LEU A 31 48.39 -17.80 6.61
C LEU A 31 48.30 -18.79 7.77
N SER A 32 49.22 -19.75 7.87
CA SER A 32 49.33 -20.63 9.04
C SER A 32 49.53 -19.88 10.37
N LYS A 33 49.91 -18.60 10.30
CA LYS A 33 50.08 -17.67 11.44
C LYS A 33 48.86 -16.80 11.71
N PHE A 34 47.81 -16.88 10.90
CA PHE A 34 46.57 -16.14 11.09
C PHE A 34 45.69 -16.85 12.12
N GLY A 35 45.87 -16.51 13.39
CA GLY A 35 45.11 -17.08 14.50
C GLY A 35 45.78 -16.78 15.84
N ASN A 36 44.97 -16.59 16.88
CA ASN A 36 45.40 -16.16 18.22
C ASN A 36 46.15 -17.28 18.98
N GLY A 37 47.30 -17.72 18.48
CA GLY A 37 48.22 -18.64 19.15
C GLY A 37 47.80 -20.11 19.20
N ASN A 38 46.64 -20.49 18.64
CA ASN A 38 46.30 -21.90 18.42
C ASN A 38 46.55 -22.25 16.95
N LEU A 39 47.55 -23.09 16.70
CA LEU A 39 47.78 -23.75 15.40
C LEU A 39 46.57 -24.64 15.07
N SER A 40 45.49 -24.06 14.57
CA SER A 40 44.67 -24.78 13.59
C SER A 40 45.32 -24.53 12.24
N GLU A 41 45.97 -25.55 11.69
CA GLU A 41 46.52 -25.52 10.34
C GLU A 41 45.45 -24.96 9.39
N PHE A 42 45.71 -23.79 8.83
CA PHE A 42 44.88 -23.24 7.76
C PHE A 42 45.01 -24.19 6.57
N SER A 43 43.93 -24.86 6.19
CA SER A 43 44.02 -25.94 5.21
C SER A 43 44.24 -25.38 3.80
N GLU A 44 44.98 -26.12 2.95
CA GLU A 44 45.17 -25.74 1.54
C GLU A 44 43.82 -25.56 0.81
N LEU A 45 42.80 -26.34 1.18
CA LEU A 45 41.45 -26.22 0.64
C LEU A 45 40.77 -24.91 1.03
N GLU A 46 40.98 -24.43 2.27
CA GLU A 46 40.48 -23.12 2.70
C GLU A 46 41.21 -21.99 1.99
N PHE A 47 42.52 -22.13 1.80
CA PHE A 47 43.31 -21.16 1.04
C PHE A 47 42.85 -21.07 -0.41
N GLU A 48 42.66 -22.21 -1.07
CA GLU A 48 42.16 -22.26 -2.44
C GLU A 48 40.75 -21.65 -2.53
N ARG A 49 39.88 -21.93 -1.55
CA ARG A 49 38.56 -21.29 -1.44
C ARG A 49 38.69 -19.77 -1.36
N MET A 50 39.57 -19.24 -0.50
CA MET A 50 39.79 -17.79 -0.38
C MET A 50 40.30 -17.21 -1.70
N MET A 51 41.22 -17.89 -2.39
CA MET A 51 41.74 -17.47 -3.69
C MET A 51 40.66 -17.41 -4.76
N PHE A 52 39.73 -18.37 -4.79
CA PHE A 52 38.60 -18.34 -5.71
C PHE A 52 37.72 -17.12 -5.47
N ILE A 53 37.41 -16.81 -4.20
CA ILE A 53 36.65 -15.61 -3.84
C ILE A 53 37.38 -14.38 -4.34
N LEU A 54 38.64 -14.20 -3.96
CA LEU A 54 39.46 -13.05 -4.34
C LEU A 54 39.55 -12.86 -5.87
N ASN A 55 39.66 -13.96 -6.62
CA ASN A 55 39.73 -13.95 -8.08
C ASN A 55 38.37 -13.57 -8.71
N GLU A 56 37.25 -14.03 -8.16
CA GLU A 56 35.90 -13.65 -8.64
C GLU A 56 35.67 -12.14 -8.50
N PHE A 57 36.10 -11.54 -7.39
CA PHE A 57 36.02 -10.10 -7.17
C PHE A 57 37.08 -9.28 -7.92
N LYS A 58 38.09 -9.94 -8.52
CA LYS A 58 39.20 -9.32 -9.28
C LYS A 58 39.97 -8.25 -8.47
N VAL A 59 40.06 -8.44 -7.16
CA VAL A 59 40.69 -7.51 -6.22
C VAL A 59 42.18 -7.74 -6.04
N CYS A 60 42.69 -8.90 -6.47
CA CYS A 60 44.11 -9.25 -6.50
C CYS A 60 44.37 -10.23 -7.67
N ASN A 61 45.63 -10.59 -7.89
CA ASN A 61 46.01 -11.62 -8.86
C ASN A 61 46.23 -12.95 -8.12
N CYS A 62 45.50 -13.99 -8.50
CA CYS A 62 45.63 -15.34 -7.96
C CYS A 62 46.29 -16.25 -8.99
N ILE A 63 47.35 -16.97 -8.61
CA ILE A 63 48.03 -17.97 -9.44
C ILE A 63 47.75 -19.35 -8.86
N PHE A 64 47.08 -20.19 -9.65
CA PHE A 64 46.77 -21.57 -9.30
C PHE A 64 47.75 -22.50 -10.03
N ASN A 65 48.75 -23.03 -9.33
CA ASN A 65 49.74 -23.96 -9.89
C ASN A 65 49.71 -25.29 -9.12
N LYS A 66 50.24 -26.35 -9.74
CA LYS A 66 50.33 -27.68 -9.11
C LYS A 66 51.27 -27.70 -7.90
N ASP A 67 52.27 -26.83 -7.90
CA ASP A 67 53.34 -26.86 -6.89
C ASP A 67 53.10 -25.86 -5.75
N ALA A 68 52.55 -24.68 -6.05
CA ALA A 68 52.26 -23.67 -5.04
C ALA A 68 51.23 -22.65 -5.55
N ASN A 69 50.19 -22.43 -4.75
CA ASN A 69 49.21 -21.38 -4.96
C ASN A 69 49.73 -20.07 -4.36
N SER A 70 49.58 -18.96 -5.09
CA SER A 70 50.07 -17.66 -4.63
C SER A 70 49.15 -16.49 -5.00
N ILE A 71 49.15 -15.48 -4.12
CA ILE A 71 48.31 -14.28 -4.23
C ILE A 71 49.22 -13.05 -4.31
N TYR A 72 48.93 -12.15 -5.25
CA TYR A 72 49.66 -10.91 -5.46
C TYR A 72 48.72 -9.72 -5.48
N ALA A 73 49.16 -8.58 -4.93
CA ALA A 73 48.44 -7.34 -5.13
C ALA A 73 48.36 -6.98 -6.62
N ASN A 74 47.25 -6.37 -7.02
CA ASN A 74 47.06 -5.75 -8.32
C ASN A 74 46.78 -4.25 -8.15
N SER A 75 46.56 -3.54 -9.26
CA SER A 75 46.29 -2.09 -9.23
C SER A 75 45.01 -1.69 -8.47
N LYS A 76 44.10 -2.63 -8.22
CA LYS A 76 42.82 -2.41 -7.53
C LYS A 76 42.88 -2.74 -6.05
N THR A 77 43.84 -3.56 -5.62
CA THR A 77 43.93 -4.05 -4.23
C THR A 77 43.89 -2.91 -3.21
N SER A 78 44.78 -1.92 -3.33
CA SER A 78 44.84 -0.82 -2.36
C SER A 78 43.62 0.09 -2.41
N TYR A 79 42.97 0.23 -3.57
CA TYR A 79 41.72 0.99 -3.68
C TYR A 79 40.57 0.25 -2.98
N PHE A 80 40.46 -1.06 -3.19
CA PHE A 80 39.43 -1.90 -2.59
C PHE A 80 39.52 -1.91 -1.05
N ILE A 81 40.73 -1.99 -0.49
CA ILE A 81 40.96 -1.88 0.96
C ILE A 81 40.50 -0.50 1.48
N LYS A 82 40.89 0.59 0.79
CA LYS A 82 40.49 1.96 1.17
C LYS A 82 38.98 2.18 1.13
N GLU A 83 38.28 1.52 0.22
CA GLU A 83 36.83 1.55 0.12
C GLU A 83 36.12 0.79 1.25
N GLY A 84 36.85 0.05 2.09
CA GLY A 84 36.30 -0.69 3.23
C GLY A 84 36.34 -2.22 3.08
N GLY A 85 36.98 -2.74 2.03
CA GLY A 85 37.28 -4.16 1.87
C GLY A 85 36.06 -5.07 1.76
N PHE A 86 36.28 -6.35 2.03
CA PHE A 86 35.22 -7.37 2.10
C PHE A 86 34.28 -7.14 3.27
N LYS A 87 34.75 -6.50 4.35
CA LYS A 87 33.89 -6.12 5.48
C LYS A 87 32.72 -5.24 5.07
N LYS A 88 32.99 -4.14 4.35
CA LYS A 88 31.92 -3.27 3.84
C LYS A 88 30.99 -4.01 2.88
N LEU A 89 31.56 -4.82 1.99
CA LEU A 89 30.79 -5.61 1.03
C LEU A 89 29.86 -6.61 1.72
N TYR A 90 30.32 -7.25 2.79
CA TYR A 90 29.51 -8.14 3.61
C TYR A 90 28.39 -7.39 4.32
N ASP A 91 28.69 -6.27 4.97
CA ASP A 91 27.71 -5.44 5.68
C ASP A 91 26.61 -4.94 4.73
N GLU A 92 26.97 -4.46 3.54
CA GLU A 92 26.03 -4.07 2.49
C GLU A 92 25.15 -5.24 2.05
N SER A 93 25.72 -6.43 1.86
CA SER A 93 24.96 -7.64 1.51
C SER A 93 23.97 -8.07 2.60
N VAL A 94 24.34 -7.90 3.87
CA VAL A 94 23.47 -8.19 5.02
C VAL A 94 22.31 -7.21 5.07
N ILE A 95 22.59 -5.92 4.87
CA ILE A 95 21.57 -4.87 4.80
C ILE A 95 20.61 -5.13 3.64
N GLU A 96 21.10 -5.49 2.45
CA GLU A 96 20.27 -5.81 1.29
C GLU A 96 19.40 -7.06 1.53
N LYS A 97 19.98 -8.11 2.13
CA LYS A 97 19.24 -9.32 2.55
C LYS A 97 18.15 -8.98 3.59
N GLN A 98 18.37 -8.02 4.47
CA GLN A 98 17.34 -7.56 5.42
C GLN A 98 16.27 -6.72 4.72
N HIS A 99 16.67 -5.78 3.87
CA HIS A 99 15.76 -4.92 3.13
C HIS A 99 14.83 -5.72 2.21
N SER A 100 15.37 -6.70 1.48
CA SER A 100 14.58 -7.62 0.64
C SER A 100 13.58 -8.46 1.45
N LYS A 101 13.94 -8.90 2.66
CA LYS A 101 12.99 -9.57 3.57
C LYS A 101 11.84 -8.66 3.97
N VAL A 102 12.13 -7.39 4.28
CA VAL A 102 11.11 -6.39 4.64
C VAL A 102 10.18 -6.13 3.45
N ILE A 103 10.73 -5.95 2.24
CA ILE A 103 9.93 -5.78 1.01
C ILE A 103 9.03 -7.00 0.80
N ARG A 104 9.57 -8.21 0.86
CA ARG A 104 8.79 -9.43 0.67
C ARG A 104 7.68 -9.58 1.72
N ALA A 105 7.96 -9.23 2.97
CA ALA A 105 6.95 -9.23 4.02
C ALA A 105 5.83 -8.21 3.74
N LYS A 106 6.20 -7.01 3.27
CA LYS A 106 5.25 -5.99 2.83
C LYS A 106 4.39 -6.47 1.66
N GLU A 107 4.99 -7.03 0.62
CA GLU A 107 4.27 -7.58 -0.54
C GLU A 107 3.28 -8.68 -0.14
N LEU A 108 3.67 -9.57 0.77
CA LEU A 108 2.78 -10.61 1.30
C LEU A 108 1.62 -9.99 2.10
N ASN A 109 1.88 -8.94 2.87
CA ASN A 109 0.85 -8.25 3.62
C ASN A 109 -0.12 -7.50 2.70
N ASP A 110 0.40 -6.77 1.72
CA ASP A 110 -0.39 -6.05 0.71
C ASP A 110 -1.24 -7.03 -0.12
N ALA A 111 -0.70 -8.20 -0.47
CA ALA A 111 -1.46 -9.25 -1.14
C ALA A 111 -2.60 -9.81 -0.26
N LYS A 112 -2.38 -9.96 1.05
CA LYS A 112 -3.43 -10.37 2.00
C LYS A 112 -4.51 -9.29 2.15
N LEU A 113 -4.10 -8.03 2.29
CA LEU A 113 -5.00 -6.88 2.37
C LEU A 113 -5.83 -6.74 1.10
N SER A 114 -5.23 -6.91 -0.07
CA SER A 114 -5.93 -6.90 -1.36
C SER A 114 -7.03 -7.97 -1.41
N LYS A 115 -6.73 -9.21 -1.00
CA LYS A 115 -7.75 -10.27 -0.92
C LYS A 115 -8.88 -9.92 0.04
N TRP A 116 -8.55 -9.30 1.17
CA TRP A 116 -9.55 -8.84 2.14
C TRP A 116 -10.41 -7.71 1.57
N GLN A 117 -9.80 -6.67 0.99
CA GLN A 117 -10.51 -5.59 0.33
C GLN A 117 -11.47 -6.09 -0.75
N VAL A 118 -11.03 -6.99 -1.64
CA VAL A 118 -11.89 -7.55 -2.68
C VAL A 118 -13.11 -8.25 -2.09
N LYS A 119 -12.93 -9.00 -0.99
CA LYS A 119 -14.04 -9.70 -0.33
C LYS A 119 -15.04 -8.73 0.31
N TYR A 120 -14.57 -7.73 1.07
CA TYR A 120 -15.45 -6.80 1.77
C TYR A 120 -16.04 -5.72 0.86
N PHE A 121 -15.37 -5.39 -0.24
CA PHE A 121 -15.87 -4.47 -1.25
C PHE A 121 -17.23 -4.91 -1.78
N TRP A 122 -17.40 -6.19 -2.14
CA TRP A 122 -18.67 -6.69 -2.65
C TRP A 122 -19.82 -6.58 -1.65
N TYR A 123 -19.56 -6.84 -0.36
CA TYR A 123 -20.60 -6.67 0.66
C TYR A 123 -21.02 -5.21 0.80
N ILE A 124 -20.07 -4.29 0.95
CA ILE A 124 -20.35 -2.85 1.06
C ILE A 124 -21.04 -2.34 -0.20
N PHE A 125 -20.60 -2.79 -1.37
CA PHE A 125 -21.17 -2.43 -2.66
C PHE A 125 -22.64 -2.87 -2.80
N VAL A 126 -22.97 -4.11 -2.42
CA VAL A 126 -24.35 -4.61 -2.44
C VAL A 126 -25.24 -3.87 -1.45
N PHE A 127 -24.76 -3.64 -0.22
CA PHE A 127 -25.51 -2.84 0.77
C PHE A 127 -25.76 -1.40 0.27
N GLY A 128 -24.76 -0.79 -0.36
CA GLY A 128 -24.88 0.54 -0.96
C GLY A 128 -25.90 0.57 -2.11
N LEU A 129 -25.90 -0.44 -2.98
CA LEU A 129 -26.88 -0.57 -4.07
C LEU A 129 -28.32 -0.69 -3.53
N LEU A 130 -28.54 -1.57 -2.56
CA LEU A 130 -29.88 -1.76 -1.96
C LEU A 130 -30.37 -0.49 -1.25
N GLY A 131 -29.50 0.15 -0.46
CA GLY A 131 -29.81 1.41 0.20
C GLY A 131 -30.07 2.55 -0.77
N GLY A 132 -29.28 2.64 -1.84
CA GLY A 132 -29.44 3.64 -2.90
C GLY A 132 -30.76 3.47 -3.67
N ILE A 133 -31.13 2.25 -4.03
CA ILE A 133 -32.41 1.96 -4.70
C ILE A 133 -33.59 2.32 -3.77
N TYR A 134 -33.55 1.88 -2.51
CA TYR A 134 -34.62 2.17 -1.55
C TYR A 134 -34.80 3.68 -1.34
N SER A 135 -33.69 4.40 -1.14
CA SER A 135 -33.71 5.85 -0.98
C SER A 135 -34.27 6.55 -2.22
N THR A 136 -33.92 6.09 -3.43
CA THR A 136 -34.45 6.67 -4.68
C THR A 136 -35.97 6.46 -4.79
N VAL A 137 -36.46 5.26 -4.47
CA VAL A 137 -37.90 4.95 -4.48
C VAL A 137 -38.66 5.79 -3.45
N GLU A 138 -38.10 5.94 -2.25
CA GLU A 138 -38.71 6.74 -1.18
C GLU A 138 -38.77 8.22 -1.56
N ILE A 139 -37.72 8.77 -2.16
CA ILE A 139 -37.69 10.14 -2.67
C ILE A 139 -38.77 10.34 -3.74
N ILE A 140 -38.86 9.45 -4.74
CA ILE A 140 -39.87 9.54 -5.82
C ILE A 140 -41.29 9.48 -5.22
N LYS A 141 -41.54 8.52 -4.32
CA LYS A 141 -42.86 8.38 -3.67
C LYS A 141 -43.23 9.61 -2.85
N SER A 142 -42.27 10.20 -2.13
CA SER A 142 -42.49 11.42 -1.34
C SER A 142 -42.86 12.62 -2.21
N LEU A 143 -42.20 12.78 -3.37
CA LEU A 143 -42.48 13.84 -4.33
C LEU A 143 -43.88 13.67 -4.93
N THR A 144 -44.22 12.48 -5.46
CA THR A 144 -45.52 12.22 -6.07
C THR A 144 -46.68 12.30 -5.06
N THR A 145 -46.48 11.85 -3.82
CA THR A 145 -47.51 11.95 -2.77
C THR A 145 -47.75 13.42 -2.39
N SER A 146 -46.71 14.24 -2.31
CA SER A 146 -46.83 15.66 -1.99
C SER A 146 -47.61 16.44 -3.07
N GLU A 147 -47.46 16.05 -4.33
CA GLU A 147 -48.14 16.66 -5.47
C GLU A 147 -49.64 16.34 -5.46
N ASN A 148 -50.00 15.06 -5.26
CA ASN A 148 -51.38 14.59 -5.17
C ASN A 148 -52.14 15.19 -3.96
N VAL A 149 -51.46 15.39 -2.83
CA VAL A 149 -52.08 16.00 -1.64
C VAL A 149 -52.38 17.48 -1.88
N LYS A 150 -51.46 18.21 -2.53
CA LYS A 150 -51.68 19.62 -2.88
C LYS A 150 -52.81 19.77 -3.89
N GLU A 151 -52.85 18.92 -4.92
CA GLU A 151 -53.92 18.94 -5.92
C GLU A 151 -55.29 18.72 -5.29
N LYS A 152 -55.43 17.70 -4.43
CA LYS A 152 -56.70 17.43 -3.71
C LYS A 152 -57.11 18.55 -2.76
N GLN A 153 -56.15 19.24 -2.14
CA GLN A 153 -56.45 20.35 -1.25
C GLN A 153 -57.00 21.55 -2.03
N VAL A 154 -56.40 21.88 -3.17
CA VAL A 154 -56.87 22.95 -4.06
C VAL A 154 -58.28 22.66 -4.58
N THR A 155 -58.56 21.43 -5.04
CA THR A 155 -59.90 21.06 -5.52
C THR A 155 -60.96 21.15 -4.42
N LYS A 156 -60.59 20.83 -3.16
CA LYS A 156 -61.51 20.92 -2.02
C LYS A 156 -61.82 22.38 -1.66
N GLU A 157 -60.80 23.23 -1.60
CA GLU A 157 -60.97 24.66 -1.32
C GLU A 157 -61.83 25.35 -2.40
N GLU A 158 -61.65 24.95 -3.66
CA GLU A 158 -62.47 25.45 -4.78
C GLU A 158 -63.94 25.01 -4.66
N MET A 159 -64.20 23.73 -4.37
CA MET A 159 -65.57 23.24 -4.12
C MET A 159 -66.25 23.91 -2.91
N GLU A 160 -65.51 24.15 -1.82
CA GLU A 160 -66.05 24.85 -0.64
C GLU A 160 -66.40 26.32 -0.97
N LEU A 161 -65.58 26.97 -1.80
CA LEU A 161 -65.83 28.33 -2.27
C LEU A 161 -67.07 28.38 -3.18
N GLU A 162 -67.23 27.44 -4.11
CA GLU A 162 -68.44 27.34 -4.94
C GLU A 162 -69.69 27.07 -4.10
N LEU A 163 -69.63 26.17 -3.13
CA LEU A 163 -70.72 25.92 -2.18
C LEU A 163 -71.08 27.16 -1.38
N SER A 164 -70.09 27.94 -0.94
CA SER A 164 -70.31 29.18 -0.20
C SER A 164 -71.01 30.24 -1.06
N LYS A 165 -70.63 30.37 -2.34
CA LYS A 165 -71.28 31.25 -3.32
C LYS A 165 -72.72 30.83 -3.57
N LEU A 166 -72.98 29.53 -3.73
CA LEU A 166 -74.35 29.02 -3.87
C LEU A 166 -75.20 29.36 -2.64
N ARG A 167 -74.66 29.14 -1.43
CA ARG A 167 -75.37 29.44 -0.19
C ARG A 167 -75.69 30.93 -0.05
N THR A 168 -74.77 31.82 -0.40
CA THR A 168 -75.02 33.28 -0.34
C THR A 168 -76.02 33.74 -1.39
N LEU A 169 -75.97 33.20 -2.61
CA LEU A 169 -76.98 33.48 -3.64
C LEU A 169 -78.38 33.06 -3.20
N ILE A 170 -78.53 31.85 -2.63
CA ILE A 170 -79.81 31.37 -2.10
C ILE A 170 -80.31 32.26 -0.95
N LEU A 171 -79.42 32.68 -0.05
CA LEU A 171 -79.76 33.58 1.06
C LEU A 171 -80.21 34.95 0.58
N ASN A 172 -79.53 35.53 -0.42
CA ASN A 172 -79.90 36.82 -0.99
C ASN A 172 -81.25 36.75 -1.72
N GLN A 173 -81.47 35.71 -2.53
CA GLN A 173 -82.75 35.48 -3.21
C GLN A 173 -83.91 35.33 -2.20
N LYS A 174 -83.67 34.66 -1.07
CA LYS A 174 -84.67 34.51 0.00
C LYS A 174 -84.96 35.84 0.71
N LYS A 175 -83.96 36.71 0.85
CA LYS A 175 -84.10 38.04 1.47
C LYS A 175 -84.90 38.99 0.57
N ASP A 176 -84.63 38.97 -0.74
CA ASP A 176 -85.35 39.80 -1.72
C ASP A 176 -86.83 39.41 -1.84
N ASN A 177 -87.15 38.12 -1.69
CA ASN A 177 -88.55 37.65 -1.64
C ASN A 177 -89.28 38.01 -0.33
N SER A 178 -88.56 38.39 0.73
CA SER A 178 -89.15 38.78 2.02
C SER A 178 -89.44 40.28 2.15
N LEU A 179 -89.07 41.08 1.14
CA LEU A 179 -89.22 42.55 1.13
C LEU A 179 -90.48 43.04 0.37
N ILE A 180 -91.48 42.18 0.14
CA ILE A 180 -92.80 42.63 -0.30
C ILE A 180 -93.55 43.22 0.91
N PRO A 181 -93.83 44.54 0.98
CA PRO A 181 -94.69 45.07 2.02
C PRO A 181 -96.14 44.72 1.70
N ALA A 182 -96.83 44.08 2.64
CA ALA A 182 -98.27 43.91 2.60
C ALA A 182 -98.95 45.28 2.74
N ASN A 183 -99.21 45.96 1.62
CA ASN A 183 -99.97 47.21 1.64
C ASN A 183 -101.45 46.95 1.29
N SER A 184 -102.20 46.70 2.35
CA SER A 184 -103.50 47.30 2.69
C SER A 184 -104.53 47.54 1.55
N GLN A 185 -105.54 46.67 1.51
CA GLN A 185 -106.90 46.98 1.06
C GLN A 185 -107.50 48.19 1.81
N LYS A 186 -108.04 49.16 1.08
CA LYS A 186 -109.17 50.06 1.42
C LYS A 186 -109.67 50.62 0.07
N GLY A 187 -110.93 50.66 -0.33
CA GLY A 187 -112.22 50.35 0.27
C GLY A 187 -113.28 51.19 -0.46
N LYS A 188 -114.41 50.56 -0.82
CA LYS A 188 -115.70 51.12 -1.31
C LYS A 188 -115.72 51.92 -2.60
#